data_AF-A0A1I6HGD6-F1
#
_entry.id   AF-A0A1I6HGD6-F1
#
_cell.length_a   1.000
_cell.length_b   1.000
_cell.length_c   1.000
_cell.angle_alpha   90.00
_cell.angle_beta   90.00
_cell.angle_gamma   90.00
#
_symmetry.space_group_name_H-M   'P 1'
#
loop_
_entity.id
_entity.type
_entity.pdbx_description
1 polymer ?
#
loop_
_entity_poly.entity_id
_entity_poly.type
_entity_poly.pdbx_seq_one_letter_code
_entity_poly.pdbx_strand_id
1 'polypeptide(L)'
;MTSTDFADAFVSTKEALHEAGIDDEFFLDLIASRLLIERVGESNNQGWWDSRVLSETGRARLDEVTPKTQLQSRITLASKVGRKAESDHLPADTISLFSFGPQVESRISAAIEDIDASDDQPLEALESISVQSLSEGWTDRIIEQTGSNITAASTTLNDPGSGDSFCVGEDGYTQSEIEPEKWRLLATLLQGYGQNTDRLCVPYYPLKSEIKSESV
;
A
#
# COMPACT_ATOMS: atom_id res chain seq x y z
N MET A 1 16.58 4.41 -21.40
CA MET A 1 15.22 4.39 -20.85
C MET A 1 15.30 5.05 -19.49
N THR A 2 14.55 6.13 -19.30
CA THR A 2 14.45 6.83 -18.02
C THR A 2 13.76 5.91 -17.02
N SER A 3 14.41 5.63 -15.90
CA SER A 3 13.71 5.04 -14.75
C SER A 3 12.59 6.01 -14.37
N THR A 4 11.34 5.56 -14.34
CA THR A 4 10.21 6.36 -13.87
C THR A 4 10.44 6.68 -12.38
N ASP A 5 10.25 7.94 -11.99
CA ASP A 5 10.31 8.34 -10.58
C ASP A 5 9.15 7.72 -9.81
N PHE A 6 9.35 7.34 -8.55
CA PHE A 6 8.28 6.72 -7.76
C PHE A 6 7.08 7.65 -7.60
N ALA A 7 7.32 8.95 -7.47
CA ALA A 7 6.27 9.96 -7.38
C ALA A 7 5.44 10.05 -8.66
N ASP A 8 6.10 10.05 -9.83
CA ASP A 8 5.42 10.08 -11.13
C ASP A 8 4.55 8.83 -11.32
N ALA A 9 5.08 7.65 -10.99
CA ALA A 9 4.33 6.40 -11.06
C ALA A 9 3.14 6.37 -10.07
N PHE A 10 3.32 6.92 -8.87
CA PHE A 10 2.25 7.05 -7.88
C PHE A 10 1.14 7.97 -8.37
N VAL A 11 1.47 9.17 -8.85
CA VAL A 11 0.49 10.13 -9.38
C VAL A 11 -0.27 9.54 -10.57
N SER A 12 0.44 8.96 -11.53
CA SER A 12 -0.18 8.30 -12.68
C SER A 12 -1.09 7.15 -12.26
N THR A 13 -0.70 6.36 -11.24
CA THR A 13 -1.55 5.30 -10.69
C THR A 13 -2.82 5.86 -10.07
N LYS A 14 -2.74 6.98 -9.32
CA LYS A 14 -3.93 7.64 -8.77
C LYS A 14 -4.87 8.11 -9.86
N GLU A 15 -4.36 8.78 -10.88
CA GLU A 15 -5.14 9.27 -12.02
C GLU A 15 -5.89 8.11 -12.69
N ALA A 16 -5.19 6.99 -12.93
CA ALA A 16 -5.79 5.81 -13.53
C ALA A 16 -6.86 5.14 -12.64
N LEU A 17 -6.66 5.11 -11.32
CA LEU A 17 -7.67 4.60 -10.38
C LEU A 17 -8.92 5.50 -10.34
N HIS A 18 -8.72 6.81 -10.39
CA HIS A 18 -9.80 7.79 -10.44
C HIS A 18 -10.59 7.68 -11.75
N GLU A 19 -9.91 7.59 -12.89
CA GLU A 19 -10.54 7.34 -14.20
C GLU A 19 -11.33 6.02 -14.24
N ALA A 20 -10.92 5.04 -13.44
CA ALA A 20 -11.59 3.76 -13.31
C ALA A 20 -12.77 3.77 -12.29
N GLY A 21 -13.12 4.94 -11.73
CA GLY A 21 -14.32 5.13 -10.90
C GLY A 21 -14.09 5.17 -9.38
N ILE A 22 -12.83 5.22 -8.91
CA ILE A 22 -12.56 5.43 -7.48
C ILE A 22 -12.52 6.92 -7.15
N ASP A 23 -13.56 7.42 -6.47
CA ASP A 23 -13.66 8.85 -6.13
C ASP A 23 -13.16 9.20 -4.71
N ASP A 24 -13.01 8.22 -3.81
CA ASP A 24 -12.54 8.48 -2.45
C ASP A 24 -11.03 8.75 -2.47
N GLU A 25 -10.63 10.00 -2.20
CA GLU A 25 -9.23 10.44 -2.17
C GLU A 25 -8.33 9.56 -1.30
N PHE A 26 -8.82 9.11 -0.15
CA PHE A 26 -8.03 8.24 0.72
C PHE A 26 -7.84 6.85 0.10
N PHE A 27 -8.84 6.33 -0.60
CA PHE A 27 -8.70 5.06 -1.31
C PHE A 27 -7.76 5.17 -2.49
N LEU A 28 -7.78 6.28 -3.23
CA LEU A 28 -6.79 6.55 -4.27
C LEU A 28 -5.37 6.51 -3.71
N ASP A 29 -5.10 7.23 -2.63
CA ASP A 29 -3.78 7.28 -2.02
C ASP A 29 -3.35 5.94 -1.42
N LEU A 30 -4.24 5.23 -0.72
CA LEU A 30 -3.93 3.94 -0.10
C LEU A 30 -3.72 2.83 -1.15
N ILE A 31 -4.56 2.75 -2.18
CA ILE A 31 -4.42 1.74 -3.23
C ILE A 31 -3.17 2.04 -4.07
N ALA A 32 -2.94 3.29 -4.49
CA ALA A 32 -1.73 3.65 -5.23
C ALA A 32 -0.45 3.35 -4.43
N SER A 33 -0.46 3.63 -3.12
CA SER A 33 0.64 3.28 -2.21
C SER A 33 0.88 1.77 -2.17
N ARG A 34 -0.18 0.97 -2.00
CA ARG A 34 -0.08 -0.51 -2.00
C ARG A 34 0.50 -1.04 -3.30
N LEU A 35 0.05 -0.53 -4.44
CA LEU A 35 0.53 -0.97 -5.75
C LEU A 35 1.99 -0.58 -5.98
N LEU A 36 2.39 0.63 -5.57
CA LEU A 36 3.79 1.07 -5.60
C LEU A 36 4.68 0.16 -4.75
N ILE A 37 4.32 -0.05 -3.49
CA ILE A 37 5.08 -0.92 -2.57
C ILE A 37 5.11 -2.35 -3.12
N GLU A 38 3.97 -2.91 -3.56
CA GLU A 38 3.87 -4.23 -4.20
C GLU A 38 4.88 -4.34 -5.36
N ARG A 39 4.89 -3.37 -6.28
CA ARG A 39 5.78 -3.38 -7.45
C ARG A 39 7.25 -3.35 -7.04
N VAL A 40 7.61 -2.55 -6.04
CA VAL A 40 8.99 -2.45 -5.54
C VAL A 40 9.46 -3.77 -4.94
N GLY A 41 8.61 -4.48 -4.20
CA GLY A 41 8.96 -5.75 -3.58
C GLY A 41 8.90 -6.98 -4.49
N GLU A 42 8.44 -6.87 -5.74
CA GLU A 42 8.39 -8.00 -6.68
C GLU A 42 9.76 -8.64 -6.91
N SER A 43 9.74 -9.93 -7.30
CA SER A 43 10.92 -10.78 -7.50
C SER A 43 11.96 -10.26 -8.50
N ASN A 44 11.56 -9.37 -9.41
CA ASN A 44 12.46 -8.73 -10.38
C ASN A 44 12.92 -7.32 -9.96
N ASN A 45 12.55 -6.87 -8.76
CA ASN A 45 13.01 -5.65 -8.11
C ASN A 45 13.72 -6.03 -6.79
N GLN A 46 13.16 -5.68 -5.64
CA GLN A 46 13.78 -5.96 -4.34
C GLN A 46 13.58 -7.40 -3.86
N GLY A 47 12.65 -8.16 -4.46
CA GLY A 47 12.46 -9.57 -4.13
C GLY A 47 11.99 -9.82 -2.69
N TRP A 48 11.20 -8.91 -2.13
CA TRP A 48 10.57 -9.07 -0.82
C TRP A 48 9.47 -10.15 -0.84
N TRP A 49 8.84 -10.40 -2.00
CA TRP A 49 7.87 -11.48 -2.19
C TRP A 49 7.96 -12.09 -3.58
N ASP A 50 7.51 -13.34 -3.69
CA ASP A 50 7.47 -14.11 -4.94
C ASP A 50 6.25 -13.72 -5.79
N SER A 51 6.28 -12.50 -6.35
CA SER A 51 5.26 -11.96 -7.23
C SER A 51 5.89 -11.24 -8.43
N ARG A 52 5.09 -11.14 -9.50
CA ARG A 52 5.33 -10.41 -10.74
C ARG A 52 4.03 -9.86 -11.34
N VAL A 53 2.97 -9.75 -10.54
CA VAL A 53 1.62 -9.39 -10.97
C VAL A 53 1.52 -7.98 -11.57
N LEU A 54 2.39 -7.06 -11.15
CA LEU A 54 2.45 -5.68 -11.63
C LEU A 54 3.48 -5.48 -12.75
N SER A 55 4.27 -6.50 -13.07
CA SER A 55 5.17 -6.49 -14.24
C SER A 55 4.42 -6.67 -15.57
N GLU A 56 5.08 -6.35 -16.69
CA GLU A 56 4.58 -6.59 -18.05
C GLU A 56 4.20 -8.06 -18.28
N THR A 57 5.00 -8.99 -17.76
CA THR A 57 4.71 -10.42 -17.85
C THR A 57 3.47 -10.80 -17.04
N GLY A 58 3.27 -10.18 -15.87
CA GLY A 58 2.07 -10.37 -15.05
C GLY A 58 0.82 -9.85 -15.74
N ARG A 59 0.90 -8.63 -16.29
CA ARG A 59 -0.13 -8.00 -17.10
C ARG A 59 -0.56 -8.91 -18.26
N ALA A 60 0.38 -9.33 -19.10
CA ALA A 60 0.10 -10.16 -20.28
C ALA A 60 -0.59 -11.49 -19.91
N ARG A 61 -0.19 -12.12 -18.80
CA ARG A 61 -0.86 -13.34 -18.31
C ARG A 61 -2.28 -13.08 -17.84
N LEU A 62 -2.52 -11.95 -17.16
CA LEU A 62 -3.85 -11.57 -16.68
C LEU A 62 -4.77 -11.12 -17.82
N ASP A 63 -4.23 -10.52 -18.87
CA ASP A 63 -4.97 -10.21 -20.10
C ASP A 63 -5.56 -11.47 -20.74
N GLU A 64 -4.80 -12.57 -20.74
CA GLU A 64 -5.25 -13.82 -21.34
C GLU A 64 -6.40 -14.48 -20.55
N VAL A 65 -6.42 -14.34 -19.21
CA VAL A 65 -7.38 -15.05 -18.35
C VAL A 65 -8.56 -14.19 -17.88
N THR A 66 -8.35 -12.88 -17.72
CA THR A 66 -9.34 -11.93 -17.16
C THR A 66 -9.34 -10.61 -17.94
N PRO A 67 -9.52 -10.61 -19.28
CA PRO A 67 -9.38 -9.41 -20.10
C PRO A 67 -10.37 -8.29 -19.73
N LYS A 68 -11.57 -8.64 -19.27
CA LYS A 68 -12.63 -7.66 -18.93
C LYS A 68 -12.49 -7.02 -17.56
N THR A 69 -11.71 -7.64 -16.67
CA THR A 69 -11.54 -7.23 -15.27
C THR A 69 -10.06 -7.14 -14.93
N GLN A 70 -9.24 -6.80 -15.92
CA GLN A 70 -7.79 -6.89 -15.80
C GLN A 70 -7.26 -5.98 -14.68
N LEU A 71 -7.67 -4.70 -14.66
CA LEU A 71 -7.28 -3.74 -13.63
C LEU A 71 -7.71 -4.23 -12.23
N GLN A 72 -8.99 -4.56 -12.06
CA GLN A 72 -9.53 -5.11 -10.82
C GLN A 72 -8.74 -6.35 -10.34
N SER A 73 -8.46 -7.28 -11.27
CA SER A 73 -7.74 -8.52 -10.98
C SER A 73 -6.29 -8.24 -10.56
N ARG A 74 -5.61 -7.32 -11.25
CA ARG A 74 -4.25 -6.87 -10.89
C ARG A 74 -4.22 -6.27 -9.49
N ILE A 75 -5.11 -5.33 -9.18
CA ILE A 75 -5.18 -4.67 -7.86
C ILE A 75 -5.48 -5.69 -6.76
N THR A 76 -6.44 -6.58 -7.00
CA THR A 76 -6.86 -7.60 -6.04
C THR A 76 -5.74 -8.59 -5.75
N LEU A 77 -5.03 -9.05 -6.78
CA LEU A 77 -3.93 -10.00 -6.62
C LEU A 77 -2.73 -9.34 -5.95
N ALA A 78 -2.33 -8.13 -6.37
CA ALA A 78 -1.31 -7.33 -5.70
C ALA A 78 -1.61 -7.15 -4.21
N SER A 79 -2.84 -6.75 -3.88
CA SER A 79 -3.26 -6.57 -2.47
C SER A 79 -3.21 -7.86 -1.67
N LYS A 80 -3.54 -9.01 -2.28
CA LYS A 80 -3.46 -10.33 -1.63
C LYS A 80 -2.02 -10.76 -1.38
N VAL A 81 -1.11 -10.52 -2.33
CA VAL A 81 0.32 -10.83 -2.16
C VAL A 81 0.90 -9.99 -1.03
N GLY A 82 0.79 -8.66 -1.09
CA GLY A 82 1.31 -7.79 -0.06
C GLY A 82 0.73 -8.09 1.32
N ARG A 83 -0.59 -8.35 1.42
CA ARG A 83 -1.21 -8.76 2.69
C ARG A 83 -0.65 -10.07 3.23
N LYS A 84 -0.42 -11.06 2.36
CA LYS A 84 0.18 -12.34 2.76
C LYS A 84 1.61 -12.12 3.27
N ALA A 85 2.39 -11.34 2.53
CA ALA A 85 3.77 -11.03 2.89
C ALA A 85 3.85 -10.32 4.25
N GLU A 86 3.03 -9.29 4.49
CA GLU A 86 3.00 -8.62 5.79
C GLU A 86 2.53 -9.56 6.91
N SER A 87 1.48 -10.37 6.67
CA SER A 87 0.94 -11.28 7.69
C SER A 87 1.91 -12.37 8.17
N ASP A 88 2.93 -12.70 7.37
CA ASP A 88 3.96 -13.65 7.76
C ASP A 88 4.91 -13.10 8.84
N HIS A 89 4.97 -11.76 8.98
CA HIS A 89 5.85 -11.05 9.89
C HIS A 89 5.11 -10.33 11.02
N LEU A 90 3.77 -10.30 10.98
CA LEU A 90 2.93 -9.50 11.87
C LEU A 90 1.99 -10.35 12.73
N PRO A 91 1.69 -9.91 13.96
CA PRO A 91 0.55 -10.42 14.73
C PRO A 91 -0.78 -10.20 13.99
N ALA A 92 -1.79 -11.04 14.28
CA ALA A 92 -3.09 -11.00 13.62
C ALA A 92 -3.85 -9.67 13.83
N ASP A 93 -3.77 -9.09 15.04
CA ASP A 93 -4.47 -7.87 15.39
C ASP A 93 -3.57 -6.64 15.19
N THR A 94 -3.32 -6.30 13.93
CA THR A 94 -2.47 -5.16 13.56
C THR A 94 -3.06 -4.30 12.44
N ILE A 95 -2.60 -3.05 12.42
CA ILE A 95 -2.79 -2.10 11.33
C ILE A 95 -1.45 -1.98 10.61
N SER A 96 -1.44 -2.27 9.31
CA SER A 96 -0.28 -2.21 8.42
C SER A 96 -0.72 -1.66 7.05
N LEU A 97 0.22 -1.49 6.11
CA LEU A 97 -0.13 -0.91 4.81
C LEU A 97 -1.15 -1.76 4.06
N PHE A 98 -1.03 -3.09 4.08
CA PHE A 98 -1.96 -4.02 3.42
C PHE A 98 -3.09 -4.54 4.32
N SER A 99 -3.19 -4.03 5.56
CA SER A 99 -4.26 -4.32 6.51
C SER A 99 -4.60 -3.08 7.35
N PHE A 100 -5.47 -2.20 6.86
CA PHE A 100 -5.81 -0.91 7.46
C PHE A 100 -7.03 -0.97 8.42
N GLY A 101 -7.34 -2.16 8.94
CA GLY A 101 -8.51 -2.42 9.77
C GLY A 101 -9.77 -2.84 8.99
N PRO A 102 -10.65 -3.71 9.55
CA PRO A 102 -11.74 -4.34 8.79
C PRO A 102 -12.72 -3.38 8.12
N GLN A 103 -13.04 -2.24 8.73
CA GLN A 103 -14.00 -1.29 8.14
C GLN A 103 -13.43 -0.64 6.86
N VAL A 104 -12.17 -0.21 6.89
CA VAL A 104 -11.47 0.37 5.74
C VAL A 104 -11.28 -0.69 4.66
N GLU A 105 -10.80 -1.89 5.02
CA GLU A 105 -10.60 -2.98 4.05
C GLU A 105 -11.90 -3.42 3.35
N SER A 106 -13.02 -3.45 4.07
CA SER A 106 -14.32 -3.77 3.47
C SER A 106 -14.75 -2.73 2.45
N ARG A 107 -14.56 -1.43 2.73
CA ARG A 107 -14.94 -0.35 1.82
C ARG A 107 -14.02 -0.29 0.59
N ILE A 108 -12.72 -0.54 0.78
CA ILE A 108 -11.75 -0.64 -0.33
C ILE A 108 -12.10 -1.81 -1.24
N SER A 109 -12.44 -2.97 -0.67
CA SER A 109 -12.80 -4.14 -1.46
C SER A 109 -14.03 -3.86 -2.33
N ALA A 110 -15.06 -3.21 -1.76
CA ALA A 110 -16.24 -2.79 -2.50
C ALA A 110 -15.89 -1.78 -3.60
N ALA A 111 -15.06 -0.76 -3.30
CA ALA A 111 -14.61 0.21 -4.29
C ALA A 111 -13.84 -0.43 -5.45
N ILE A 112 -13.02 -1.45 -5.18
CA ILE A 112 -12.29 -2.20 -6.22
C ILE A 112 -13.24 -3.09 -7.04
N GLU A 113 -14.27 -3.65 -6.41
CA GLU A 113 -15.29 -4.46 -7.09
C GLU A 113 -16.14 -3.65 -8.07
N ASP A 114 -16.34 -2.36 -7.77
CA ASP A 114 -17.14 -1.43 -8.57
C ASP A 114 -16.34 -0.68 -9.64
N ILE A 115 -15.03 -0.99 -9.81
CA ILE A 115 -14.20 -0.37 -10.85
C ILE A 115 -14.75 -0.66 -12.25
N ASP A 116 -14.83 0.38 -13.06
CA ASP A 116 -15.23 0.27 -14.46
C ASP A 116 -14.17 -0.47 -15.30
N ALA A 117 -14.64 -1.24 -16.27
CA ALA A 117 -13.75 -1.85 -17.26
C ALA A 117 -13.09 -0.74 -18.08
N SER A 118 -11.76 -0.67 -18.03
CA SER A 118 -10.97 0.24 -18.86
C SER A 118 -10.33 -0.53 -20.02
N ASP A 119 -10.39 0.05 -21.21
CA ASP A 119 -9.69 -0.43 -22.41
C ASP A 119 -8.21 0.05 -22.44
N ASP A 120 -7.82 0.96 -21.54
CA ASP A 120 -6.47 1.51 -21.46
C ASP A 120 -5.53 0.62 -20.63
N GLN A 121 -4.23 0.93 -20.64
CA GLN A 121 -3.21 0.28 -19.80
C GLN A 121 -2.92 1.12 -18.54
N PRO A 122 -3.81 1.14 -17.53
CA PRO A 122 -3.81 2.11 -16.43
C PRO A 122 -2.56 2.11 -15.55
N LEU A 123 -1.73 1.07 -15.60
CA LEU A 123 -0.59 0.88 -14.70
C LEU A 123 0.77 0.88 -15.41
N GLU A 124 0.87 1.45 -16.62
CA GLU A 124 2.12 1.43 -17.41
C GLU A 124 3.29 2.12 -16.68
N ALA A 125 3.05 3.29 -16.06
CA ALA A 125 4.09 4.00 -15.31
C ALA A 125 4.59 3.21 -14.09
N LEU A 126 3.71 2.44 -13.46
CA LEU A 126 4.05 1.55 -12.36
C LEU A 126 4.83 0.33 -12.86
N GLU A 127 4.39 -0.26 -13.97
CA GLU A 127 5.03 -1.41 -14.60
C GLU A 127 6.49 -1.11 -15.00
N SER A 128 6.74 0.10 -15.49
CA SER A 128 8.07 0.55 -15.92
C SER A 128 9.05 0.82 -14.77
N ILE A 129 8.61 0.76 -13.51
CA ILE A 129 9.50 0.83 -12.35
C ILE A 129 10.45 -0.37 -12.38
N SER A 130 11.75 -0.08 -12.26
CA SER A 130 12.81 -1.08 -12.14
C SER A 130 13.81 -0.62 -11.08
N VAL A 131 13.87 -1.32 -9.96
CA VAL A 131 14.63 -0.91 -8.76
C VAL A 131 15.61 -2.00 -8.36
N GLN A 132 16.90 -1.70 -8.50
CA GLN A 132 17.98 -2.60 -8.06
C GLN A 132 18.49 -2.24 -6.66
N SER A 133 18.30 -1.01 -6.22
CA SER A 133 18.70 -0.52 -4.90
C SER A 133 17.81 0.65 -4.49
N LEU A 134 17.50 0.74 -3.19
CA LEU A 134 16.73 1.85 -2.60
C LEU A 134 17.64 2.71 -1.73
N SER A 135 17.40 4.02 -1.73
CA SER A 135 17.98 4.94 -0.74
C SER A 135 17.00 5.15 0.41
N GLU A 136 17.52 5.46 1.58
CA GLU A 136 16.69 5.91 2.71
C GLU A 136 15.80 7.11 2.28
N GLY A 137 14.54 7.11 2.71
CA GLY A 137 13.58 8.17 2.38
C GLY A 137 13.00 8.10 0.97
N TRP A 138 13.11 6.96 0.27
CA TRP A 138 12.60 6.82 -1.10
C TRP A 138 11.08 7.04 -1.24
N THR A 139 10.34 6.97 -0.14
CA THR A 139 8.89 7.25 -0.08
C THR A 139 8.56 8.72 0.20
N ASP A 140 9.54 9.59 0.50
CA ASP A 140 9.29 10.95 0.99
C ASP A 140 8.46 11.78 0.00
N ARG A 141 8.77 11.68 -1.30
CA ARG A 141 7.98 12.36 -2.34
C ARG A 141 6.56 11.83 -2.46
N ILE A 142 6.33 10.55 -2.14
CA ILE A 142 4.98 9.97 -2.10
C ILE A 142 4.20 10.60 -0.94
N ILE A 143 4.84 10.69 0.23
CA ILE A 143 4.27 11.31 1.41
C ILE A 143 3.92 12.77 1.12
N GLU A 144 4.78 13.52 0.42
CA GLU A 144 4.48 14.88 -0.03
C GLU A 144 3.22 14.96 -0.91
N GLN A 145 2.99 14.00 -1.81
CA GLN A 145 1.76 13.94 -2.62
C GLN A 145 0.51 13.66 -1.78
N THR A 146 0.62 12.83 -0.73
CA THR A 146 -0.47 12.59 0.23
C THR A 146 -0.65 13.72 1.26
N GLY A 147 0.38 14.56 1.41
CA GLY A 147 0.57 15.47 2.54
C GLY A 147 -0.37 16.66 2.61
N SER A 148 -1.05 17.02 1.50
CA SER A 148 -2.09 18.05 1.49
C SER A 148 -3.23 17.76 2.48
N ASN A 149 -3.43 16.48 2.83
CA ASN A 149 -4.49 16.00 3.73
C ASN A 149 -4.02 15.76 5.17
N ILE A 150 -2.72 15.95 5.47
CA ILE A 150 -2.13 15.68 6.78
C ILE A 150 -1.99 16.99 7.53
N THR A 151 -2.76 17.19 8.61
CA THR A 151 -2.44 18.22 9.60
C THR A 151 -1.13 17.88 10.26
N ALA A 152 -0.09 18.67 9.97
CA ALA A 152 1.29 18.46 10.33
C ALA A 152 1.50 18.01 11.79
N ALA A 153 1.77 16.72 11.97
CA ALA A 153 2.50 16.19 13.10
C ALA A 153 3.58 15.28 12.50
N SER A 154 4.84 15.71 12.54
CA SER A 154 5.97 14.86 12.19
C SER A 154 6.03 13.69 13.15
N THR A 155 5.61 12.51 12.72
CA THR A 155 5.93 11.28 13.44
C THR A 155 7.41 11.01 13.23
N THR A 156 8.19 11.02 14.30
CA THR A 156 9.56 10.51 14.24
C THR A 156 9.47 9.00 14.37
N LEU A 157 9.88 8.27 13.34
CA LEU A 157 9.98 6.82 13.42
C LEU A 157 11.22 6.44 14.22
N ASN A 158 11.07 5.47 15.11
CA ASN A 158 12.19 4.80 15.73
C ASN A 158 12.91 3.92 14.69
N ASP A 159 14.18 3.61 14.96
CA ASP A 159 14.95 2.67 14.15
C ASP A 159 14.20 1.31 14.07
N PRO A 160 13.93 0.78 12.85
CA PRO A 160 13.25 -0.50 12.67
C PRO A 160 14.02 -1.70 13.25
N GLY A 161 15.30 -1.50 13.59
CA GLY A 161 16.12 -2.52 14.24
C GLY A 161 16.43 -3.71 13.34
N SER A 162 16.79 -4.85 13.94
CA SER A 162 17.19 -6.05 13.20
C SER A 162 16.05 -7.03 12.92
N GLY A 163 14.79 -6.71 13.28
CA GLY A 163 13.62 -7.56 13.06
C GLY A 163 13.11 -7.55 11.61
N ASP A 164 12.10 -8.37 11.34
CA ASP A 164 11.35 -8.39 10.06
C ASP A 164 10.09 -7.51 10.12
N SER A 165 9.77 -6.98 11.30
CA SER A 165 8.68 -6.02 11.54
C SER A 165 9.02 -5.11 12.72
N PHE A 166 8.40 -3.94 12.76
CA PHE A 166 8.57 -3.00 13.86
C PHE A 166 7.27 -2.27 14.23
N CYS A 167 7.02 -2.20 15.54
CA CYS A 167 5.88 -1.49 16.10
C CYS A 167 6.15 0.01 16.06
N VAL A 168 5.38 0.74 15.28
CA VAL A 168 5.50 2.19 15.13
C VAL A 168 5.05 2.93 16.40
N GLY A 169 4.08 2.38 17.13
CA GLY A 169 3.61 2.95 18.40
C GLY A 169 2.84 1.92 19.21
N GLU A 170 3.24 1.75 20.48
CA GLU A 170 2.67 0.72 21.38
C GLU A 170 1.22 0.97 21.74
N ASP A 171 0.77 2.23 21.70
CA ASP A 171 -0.60 2.61 22.01
C ASP A 171 -1.61 2.11 20.97
N GLY A 172 -1.21 1.81 19.74
CA GLY A 172 -2.12 1.27 18.72
C GLY A 172 -3.38 2.12 18.47
N TYR A 173 -4.40 1.53 17.84
CA TYR A 173 -5.68 2.20 17.54
C TYR A 173 -6.86 1.23 17.65
N THR A 174 -8.02 1.74 18.05
CA THR A 174 -9.32 1.08 17.89
C THR A 174 -9.90 1.34 16.50
N GLN A 175 -10.94 0.60 16.10
CA GLN A 175 -11.59 0.81 14.79
C GLN A 175 -12.12 2.23 14.63
N SER A 176 -12.73 2.78 15.68
CA SER A 176 -13.25 4.16 15.68
C SER A 176 -12.18 5.24 15.53
N GLU A 177 -10.93 4.97 15.89
CA GLU A 177 -9.80 5.92 15.82
C GLU A 177 -9.09 5.88 14.46
N ILE A 178 -9.30 4.84 13.64
CA ILE A 178 -8.62 4.71 12.34
C ILE A 178 -9.07 5.80 11.37
N GLU A 179 -10.38 5.99 11.19
CA GLU A 179 -10.92 6.95 10.21
C GLU A 179 -10.42 8.40 10.43
N PRO A 180 -10.42 8.98 11.65
CA PRO A 180 -9.89 10.32 11.86
C PRO A 180 -8.36 10.41 11.68
N GLU A 181 -7.62 9.31 11.89
CA GLU A 181 -6.16 9.26 11.84
C GLU A 181 -5.60 8.70 10.51
N LYS A 182 -6.47 8.32 9.57
CA LYS A 182 -6.13 7.50 8.39
C LYS A 182 -4.99 8.06 7.54
N TRP A 183 -4.96 9.39 7.38
CA TRP A 183 -3.90 10.06 6.62
C TRP A 183 -2.55 10.01 7.34
N ARG A 184 -2.54 10.23 8.65
CA ARG A 184 -1.31 10.14 9.46
C ARG A 184 -0.81 8.71 9.52
N LEU A 185 -1.71 7.74 9.67
CA LEU A 185 -1.41 6.31 9.64
C LEU A 185 -0.74 5.92 8.31
N LEU A 186 -1.33 6.28 7.18
CA LEU A 186 -0.78 5.99 5.86
C LEU A 186 0.62 6.59 5.68
N ALA A 187 0.79 7.87 5.98
CA ALA A 187 2.09 8.53 5.85
C ALA A 187 3.16 7.91 6.75
N THR A 188 2.80 7.53 7.97
CA THR A 188 3.75 6.92 8.89
C THR A 188 4.14 5.51 8.45
N LEU A 189 3.19 4.72 7.93
CA LEU A 189 3.49 3.41 7.34
C LEU A 189 4.38 3.54 6.10
N LEU A 190 4.11 4.51 5.22
CA LEU A 190 4.96 4.81 4.08
C LEU A 190 6.38 5.21 4.51
N GLN A 191 6.50 6.06 5.51
CA GLN A 191 7.80 6.46 6.07
C GLN A 191 8.58 5.23 6.58
N GLY A 192 7.89 4.24 7.15
CA GLY A 192 8.51 2.98 7.57
C GLY A 192 9.03 2.16 6.39
N TYR A 193 8.27 2.08 5.29
CA TYR A 193 8.77 1.50 4.04
C TYR A 193 9.95 2.29 3.45
N GLY A 194 9.99 3.60 3.64
CA GLY A 194 11.12 4.46 3.27
C GLY A 194 12.45 4.11 3.93
N GLN A 195 12.41 3.38 5.06
CA GLN A 195 13.61 2.87 5.75
C GLN A 195 14.06 1.49 5.23
N ASN A 196 13.25 0.82 4.42
CA ASN A 196 13.58 -0.50 3.84
C ASN A 196 14.48 -0.31 2.62
N THR A 197 15.80 -0.35 2.82
CA THR A 197 16.79 -0.21 1.73
C THR A 197 17.33 -1.54 1.23
N ASP A 198 17.64 -2.46 2.14
CA ASP A 198 18.28 -3.75 1.83
C ASP A 198 17.34 -4.96 2.05
N ARG A 199 16.37 -4.82 2.95
CA ARG A 199 15.45 -5.89 3.35
C ARG A 199 14.10 -5.30 3.78
N LEU A 200 13.07 -6.13 3.73
CA LEU A 200 11.76 -5.78 4.25
C LEU A 200 11.77 -5.76 5.78
N CYS A 201 11.35 -4.65 6.37
CA CYS A 201 10.92 -4.57 7.76
C CYS A 201 9.52 -3.94 7.78
N VAL A 202 8.50 -4.70 8.18
CA VAL A 202 7.10 -4.28 8.05
C VAL A 202 6.71 -3.32 9.19
N PRO A 203 6.36 -2.05 8.90
CA PRO A 203 5.85 -1.12 9.90
C PRO A 203 4.41 -1.49 10.26
N TYR A 204 4.08 -1.46 11.55
CA TYR A 204 2.71 -1.72 12.01
C TYR A 204 2.34 -0.97 13.29
N TYR A 205 1.03 -0.89 13.54
CA TYR A 205 0.45 -0.53 14.84
C TYR A 205 -0.40 -1.69 15.39
N PRO A 206 -0.47 -1.89 16.72
CA PRO A 206 -1.45 -2.80 17.30
C PRO A 206 -2.88 -2.35 16.99
N LEU A 207 -3.75 -3.30 16.63
CA LEU A 207 -5.19 -3.06 16.55
C LEU A 207 -5.83 -3.45 17.88
N LYS A 208 -6.42 -2.47 18.58
CA LYS A 208 -7.07 -2.69 19.87
C LYS A 208 -8.51 -3.16 19.67
N SER A 209 -8.89 -4.18 20.44
CA SER A 209 -10.28 -4.60 20.54
C SER A 209 -11.10 -3.52 21.26
N GLU A 210 -12.25 -3.15 20.68
CA GLU A 210 -13.26 -2.34 21.35
C GLU A 210 -14.01 -3.21 22.37
N ILE A 211 -13.35 -3.56 23.48
CA ILE A 211 -14.06 -4.18 24.60
C ILE A 211 -14.95 -3.08 25.20
N LYS A 212 -16.25 -3.14 24.90
CA LYS A 212 -17.25 -2.45 25.72
C LYS A 212 -17.05 -2.94 27.14
N SER A 213 -16.63 -2.05 28.03
CA SER A 213 -16.76 -2.28 29.47
C SER A 213 -18.23 -2.54 29.76
N GLU A 214 -18.65 -3.80 29.86
CA GLU A 214 -19.92 -4.14 30.49
C GLU A 214 -19.81 -3.65 31.93
N SER A 215 -20.46 -2.52 32.20
CA SER A 215 -20.66 -2.01 33.54
C SER A 215 -21.40 -3.06 34.35
N VAL A 216 -20.69 -3.64 35.32
CA VAL A 216 -21.20 -4.48 36.41
C VAL A 216 -22.26 -3.74 37.22
#